data_AF-A0A925QR64-F1
#
_entry.id   AF-A0A925QR64-F1
#
_cell.length_a   1.000
_cell.length_b   1.000
_cell.length_c   1.000
_cell.angle_alpha   90.00
_cell.angle_beta   90.00
_cell.angle_gamma   90.00
#
_symmetry.space_group_name_H-M   'P 1'
#
loop_
_entity.id
_entity.type
_entity.pdbx_description
1 polymer ?
#
loop_
_entity_poly.entity_id
_entity_poly.type
_entity_poly.pdbx_seq_one_letter_code
_entity_poly.pdbx_strand_id
1 'polypeptide(L)' 'MKKLFKKLAQQKLNNVRDELARAHLIIALLSVAVIMLLIQGSTQPIELDVNLSILGEVLLGIVALTSIFMSFALSILKNK' A
#
# COMPACT_ATOMS: atom_id res chain seq x y z
N MET A 1 32.47 -11.49 18.37
CA MET A 1 31.05 -11.77 18.69
C MET A 1 30.10 -10.58 18.53
N LYS A 2 30.32 -9.41 19.17
CA LYS A 2 29.39 -8.25 19.08
C LYS A 2 29.04 -7.79 17.64
N LYS A 3 29.97 -7.88 16.68
CA LYS A 3 29.72 -7.57 15.25
C LYS A 3 28.76 -8.55 14.56
N LEU A 4 28.81 -9.83 14.91
CA LEU A 4 27.94 -10.86 14.33
C LEU A 4 26.48 -10.68 14.78
N PHE A 5 26.27 -10.44 16.09
CA PHE A 5 24.95 -10.18 16.66
C PHE A 5 24.29 -8.92 16.06
N LYS A 6 25.06 -7.84 15.85
CA LYS A 6 24.56 -6.64 15.16
C LYS A 6 24.14 -6.94 13.72
N LYS A 7 24.93 -7.73 12.99
CA LYS A 7 24.64 -8.12 11.60
C LYS A 7 23.34 -8.93 11.50
N LEU A 8 23.13 -9.89 12.40
CA LEU A 8 21.90 -10.69 12.46
C LEU A 8 20.67 -9.86 12.81
N ALA A 9 20.79 -8.92 13.77
CA ALA A 9 19.70 -8.01 14.13
C ALA A 9 19.31 -7.09 12.96
N GLN A 10 20.31 -6.55 12.24
CA GLN A 10 20.09 -5.72 11.05
C GLN A 10 19.40 -6.50 9.93
N GLN A 11 19.78 -7.76 9.74
CA GLN A 11 19.21 -8.63 8.72
C GLN A 11 17.73 -8.96 9.02
N LYS A 12 17.39 -9.21 10.29
CA LYS A 12 15.99 -9.41 10.71
C LYS A 12 15.15 -8.14 10.50
N LEU A 13 15.68 -6.96 10.83
CA LEU A 13 15.02 -5.68 10.57
C LEU A 13 14.78 -5.44 9.07
N ASN A 14 15.76 -5.75 8.22
CA ASN A 14 15.62 -5.61 6.78
C ASN A 14 14.55 -6.55 6.22
N ASN A 15 14.45 -7.79 6.72
CA ASN A 15 13.40 -8.72 6.31
C ASN A 15 12.01 -8.22 6.70
N VAL A 16 11.85 -7.67 7.91
CA VAL A 16 10.57 -7.08 8.35
C VAL A 16 10.20 -5.86 7.50
N ARG A 17 11.17 -5.00 7.16
CA ARG A 17 10.95 -3.85 6.28
C ARG A 17 10.53 -4.27 4.87
N ASP A 18 11.17 -5.29 4.30
CA ASP A 18 10.79 -5.84 2.99
C ASP A 18 9.36 -6.37 2.99
N GLU A 19 8.97 -7.08 4.04
CA GLU A 19 7.62 -7.62 4.14
C GLU A 19 6.57 -6.53 4.31
N LEU A 20 6.86 -5.51 5.13
CA LEU A 20 5.99 -4.35 5.27
C LEU A 20 5.89 -3.55 3.97
N ALA A 21 6.99 -3.39 3.22
CA ALA A 21 6.98 -2.71 1.93
C ALA A 21 6.13 -3.46 0.90
N ARG A 22 6.24 -4.80 0.87
CA ARG A 22 5.38 -5.67 0.05
C ARG A 22 3.91 -5.56 0.44
N ALA A 23 3.60 -5.59 1.73
CA ALA A 23 2.22 -5.47 2.21
C ALA A 23 1.59 -4.13 1.77
N HIS A 24 2.31 -3.02 1.90
CA HIS A 24 1.80 -1.71 1.46
C HIS A 24 1.65 -1.62 -0.06
N LEU A 25 2.54 -2.26 -0.84
CA LEU A 25 2.37 -2.33 -2.28
C LEU A 25 1.10 -3.11 -2.67
N ILE A 26 0.83 -4.24 -2.00
CA ILE A 26 -0.39 -5.03 -2.22
C ILE A 26 -1.63 -4.19 -1.88
N ILE A 27 -1.63 -3.49 -0.75
CA ILE A 27 -2.74 -2.60 -0.36
C ILE A 27 -2.99 -1.54 -1.43
N ALA A 28 -1.93 -0.90 -1.92
CA ALA A 28 -2.07 0.11 -2.97
C ALA A 28 -2.70 -0.45 -4.25
N LEU A 29 -2.23 -1.63 -4.70
CA LEU A 29 -2.77 -2.29 -5.89
C LEU A 29 -4.25 -2.68 -5.71
N LEU A 30 -4.62 -3.21 -4.54
CA LEU A 30 -6.01 -3.53 -4.21
C LEU A 30 -6.88 -2.29 -4.18
N SER A 31 -6.42 -1.19 -3.56
CA SER A 31 -7.15 0.07 -3.55
C SER A 31 -7.40 0.59 -4.97
N VAL A 32 -6.41 0.53 -5.86
CA VAL A 32 -6.58 0.90 -7.28
C VAL A 32 -7.58 -0.01 -7.98
N ALA A 33 -7.52 -1.32 -7.75
CA ALA A 33 -8.48 -2.27 -8.33
C ALA A 33 -9.92 -1.97 -7.89
N VAL A 34 -10.14 -1.65 -6.62
CA VAL A 34 -11.47 -1.28 -6.11
C VAL A 34 -11.94 0.05 -6.70
N ILE A 35 -11.06 1.05 -6.84
CA ILE A 35 -11.40 2.31 -7.53
C ILE A 35 -11.85 2.03 -8.96
N MET A 36 -11.14 1.18 -9.70
CA MET A 36 -11.53 0.81 -11.07
C MET A 36 -12.89 0.11 -11.12
N LEU A 37 -13.20 -0.75 -10.14
CA LEU A 37 -14.52 -1.38 -10.02
C LEU A 37 -15.63 -0.38 -9.70
N LEU A 38 -15.36 0.62 -8.86
CA LEU A 38 -16.32 1.69 -8.56
C LEU A 38 -16.60 2.55 -9.80
N ILE A 39 -15.54 2.93 -10.52
CA ILE A 39 -15.67 3.65 -11.80
C ILE A 39 -16.47 2.82 -12.81
N GLN A 40 -16.17 1.52 -12.95
CA GLN A 40 -16.92 0.66 -13.87
C GLN A 40 -18.38 0.49 -13.41
N GLY A 41 -18.63 0.31 -12.11
CA GLY A 41 -19.96 0.23 -11.52
C GLY A 41 -20.80 1.47 -11.77
N SER A 42 -20.19 2.66 -11.80
CA SER A 42 -20.86 3.93 -12.11
C SER A 42 -21.40 4.02 -13.54
N THR A 43 -20.89 3.18 -14.46
CA THR A 43 -21.36 3.10 -15.85
C THR A 43 -22.45 2.06 -16.07
N GLN A 44 -22.72 1.22 -15.07
CA GLN A 44 -23.77 0.20 -15.15
C GLN A 44 -25.13 0.76 -14.72
N PRO A 45 -26.25 0.19 -15.20
CA PRO A 45 -27.60 0.61 -14.83
C PRO A 45 -28.00 0.11 -13.42
N ILE A 46 -27.07 0.18 -12.46
CA ILE A 46 -27.25 -0.18 -11.06
C ILE A 46 -27.35 1.13 -10.28
N GLU A 47 -28.30 1.21 -9.35
CA GLU A 47 -28.43 2.35 -8.43
C GLU A 47 -27.27 2.37 -7.41
N LEU A 48 -26.06 2.71 -7.87
CA LEU A 48 -24.96 3.05 -6.99
C LEU A 48 -25.13 4.50 -6.54
N ASP A 49 -25.11 4.72 -5.22
CA ASP A 49 -25.07 6.08 -4.67
C ASP A 49 -23.76 6.76 -5.09
N VAL A 50 -23.89 7.71 -6.02
CA VAL A 50 -22.77 8.45 -6.61
C VAL A 50 -21.95 9.18 -5.56
N ASN A 51 -22.58 9.73 -4.52
CA ASN A 51 -21.86 10.46 -3.47
C ASN A 51 -21.00 9.51 -2.64
N LEU A 52 -21.54 8.33 -2.32
CA LEU A 52 -20.80 7.31 -1.57
C LEU A 52 -19.66 6.72 -2.41
N SER A 53 -19.87 6.50 -3.71
CA SER A 53 -18.82 6.04 -4.63
C SER A 53 -17.67 7.03 -4.71
N ILE A 54 -17.96 8.31 -4.94
CA ILE A 54 -16.93 9.36 -5.01
C ILE A 54 -16.15 9.45 -3.70
N LEU A 55 -16.84 9.42 -2.54
CA LEU A 55 -16.18 9.44 -1.24
C LEU A 55 -15.27 8.21 -1.06
N GLY A 56 -15.74 7.03 -1.46
CA GLY A 56 -14.97 5.78 -1.43
C GLY A 56 -13.72 5.85 -2.31
N GLU A 57 -13.85 6.35 -3.53
CA GLU A 57 -12.74 6.54 -4.47
C GLU A 57 -11.68 7.49 -3.93
N VAL A 58 -12.08 8.63 -3.35
CA VAL A 58 -11.15 9.60 -2.75
C VAL A 58 -10.40 9.00 -1.58
N LEU A 59 -11.10 8.35 -0.64
CA LEU A 59 -10.47 7.71 0.52
C LEU A 59 -9.53 6.59 0.11
N LEU A 60 -9.93 5.75 -0.84
CA LEU A 60 -9.07 4.69 -1.40
C LEU A 60 -7.86 5.27 -2.13
N GLY A 61 -8.02 6.40 -2.82
CA GLY A 61 -6.92 7.11 -3.48
C GLY A 61 -5.88 7.59 -2.47
N ILE A 62 -6.31 8.16 -1.33
CA ILE A 62 -5.42 8.55 -0.23
C ILE A 62 -4.69 7.32 0.32
N VAL A 63 -5.40 6.21 0.57
CA VAL A 63 -4.80 4.96 1.07
C VAL A 63 -3.77 4.41 0.07
N ALA A 64 -4.07 4.40 -1.22
CA ALA A 64 -3.17 3.93 -2.27
C ALA A 64 -1.88 4.76 -2.30
N LEU A 65 -2.01 6.09 -2.34
CA LEU A 65 -0.85 6.99 -2.34
C LEU A 65 0.01 6.81 -1.09
N THR A 66 -0.61 6.84 0.09
CA THR A 66 0.10 6.70 1.36
C THR A 66 0.84 5.36 1.44
N SER A 67 0.21 4.29 0.94
CA SER A 67 0.81 2.96 0.92
C SER A 67 1.98 2.86 -0.06
N ILE A 68 1.88 3.49 -1.24
CA ILE A 68 3.00 3.60 -2.19
C ILE A 68 4.17 4.34 -1.54
N PHE A 69 3.92 5.50 -0.92
CA PHE A 69 4.96 6.27 -0.23
C PHE A 69 5.64 5.45 0.87
N MET A 70 4.87 4.72 1.67
CA MET A 70 5.41 3.88 2.73
C MET A 70 6.27 2.73 2.19
N SER A 71 5.81 2.08 1.10
CA SER A 71 6.57 1.02 0.42
C SER A 71 7.92 1.54 -0.10
N PHE A 72 7.93 2.72 -0.73
CA PHE A 72 9.16 3.37 -1.17
C PHE A 72 10.07 3.79 0.00
N ALA A 73 9.50 4.41 1.04
CA ALA A 73 10.26 4.85 2.20
C ALA A 73 10.98 3.68 2.90
N LEU A 74 10.28 2.57 3.10
CA LEU A 74 10.84 1.35 3.69
C LEU A 74 11.94 0.73 2.81
N SER A 75 11.77 0.77 1.49
CA SER A 75 12.76 0.28 0.52
C SER A 75 14.02 1.15 0.48
N ILE A 76 13.88 2.48 0.56
CA ILE A 76 15.01 3.42 0.60
C ILE A 76 15.78 3.30 1.92
N LEU A 77 15.07 3.19 3.06
CA LEU A 77 15.67 3.02 4.39
C LEU A 77 16.46 1.73 4.56
N LYS A 78 16.26 0.73 3.69
CA LYS A 78 17.06 -0.50 3.63
C LYS A 78 18.41 -0.30 2.91
N ASN A 79 18.46 0.60 1.92
CA ASN A 79 19.65 0.86 1.12
C ASN A 79 20.61 1.89 1.76
N LYS A 80 20.23 2.48 2.90
CA LYS A 80 21.08 3.30 3.77
C LYS A 80 21.62 2.46 4.93
#